data_AF-A0A660MC15-F1
#
_entry.id   AF-A0A660MC15-F1
#
_cell.length_a   1.000
_cell.length_b   1.000
_cell.length_c   1.000
_cell.angle_alpha   90.00
_cell.angle_beta   90.00
_cell.angle_gamma   90.00
#
_symmetry.space_group_name_H-M   'P 1'
#
loop_
_entity.id
_entity.type
_entity.pdbx_description
1 polymer ?
#
loop_
_entity_poly.entity_id
_entity_poly.type
_entity_poly.pdbx_seq_one_letter_code
_entity_poly.pdbx_strand_id
1 'polypeptide(L)'
;MGFNCGIVGLPNVGKSTLFNALTNAGIDAKNFPFCTIEPNTGIVYMPDPRLDALAAIVKPERVLPTTMEFVDIAGLVAGASKGEGLGNQFLANIRETDAIAQVVRCFDDDDIVHVAGKIDPLADIQVI
;
A
#
# COMPACT_ATOMS: atom_id res chain seq x y z
N MET A 1 -12.73 -10.54 8.31
CA MET A 1 -12.57 -9.24 7.63
C MET A 1 -11.59 -8.44 8.43
N GLY A 2 -10.37 -8.30 7.90
CA GLY A 2 -9.34 -7.41 8.46
C GLY A 2 -9.54 -5.99 7.91
N PHE A 3 -8.69 -5.07 8.35
CA PHE A 3 -8.66 -3.71 7.82
C PHE A 3 -7.74 -3.67 6.59
N ASN A 4 -8.25 -3.14 5.48
CA ASN A 4 -7.55 -3.16 4.19
C ASN A 4 -7.19 -1.73 3.75
N CYS A 5 -5.90 -1.46 3.60
CA CYS A 5 -5.37 -0.17 3.21
C CYS A 5 -4.78 -0.21 1.79
N GLY A 6 -5.36 0.56 0.87
CA GLY A 6 -4.87 0.71 -0.50
C GLY A 6 -3.76 1.75 -0.59
N ILE A 7 -2.58 1.36 -1.07
CA ILE A 7 -1.49 2.29 -1.36
C ILE A 7 -1.67 2.83 -2.77
N VAL A 8 -1.78 4.15 -2.90
CA VAL A 8 -1.94 4.86 -4.18
C VAL A 8 -0.84 5.91 -4.34
N GLY A 9 -0.62 6.35 -5.57
CA GLY A 9 0.35 7.38 -5.89
C GLY A 9 0.60 7.47 -7.38
N LEU A 10 1.23 8.56 -7.81
CA LEU A 10 1.70 8.68 -9.20
C LEU A 10 2.83 7.68 -9.48
N PRO A 11 3.13 7.40 -10.76
CA PRO A 11 4.33 6.64 -11.11
C PRO A 11 5.61 7.24 -10.50
N ASN A 12 6.56 6.38 -10.11
CA ASN A 12 7.89 6.76 -9.62
C ASN A 12 7.94 7.55 -8.29
N VAL A 13 6.88 7.52 -7.49
CA VAL A 13 6.86 8.17 -6.15
C VAL A 13 7.43 7.31 -5.02
N GLY A 14 7.86 6.07 -5.31
CA GLY A 14 8.38 5.13 -4.31
C GLY A 14 7.32 4.18 -3.70
N LYS A 15 6.13 4.09 -4.31
CA LYS A 15 5.03 3.24 -3.85
C LYS A 15 5.42 1.78 -3.60
N SER A 16 6.01 1.11 -4.60
CA SER A 16 6.40 -0.31 -4.48
C SER A 16 7.56 -0.50 -3.49
N THR A 17 8.45 0.48 -3.36
CA THR A 17 9.51 0.47 -2.33
C THR A 17 8.91 0.51 -0.93
N LEU A 18 7.92 1.38 -0.69
CA LEU A 18 7.20 1.45 0.59
C LEU A 18 6.44 0.15 0.87
N PHE A 19 5.73 -0.39 -0.12
CA PHE A 19 5.02 -1.66 0.02
C PHE A 19 5.97 -2.81 0.41
N ASN A 20 7.11 -2.93 -0.27
CA ASN A 20 8.11 -3.96 0.05
C ASN A 20 8.71 -3.76 1.45
N ALA A 21 8.91 -2.53 1.88
CA ALA A 21 9.42 -2.23 3.22
C ALA A 21 8.40 -2.57 4.32
N LEU A 22 7.11 -2.27 4.09
CA LEU A 22 6.02 -2.56 5.04
C LEU A 22 5.77 -4.06 5.17
N THR A 23 5.73 -4.76 4.03
CA THR A 23 5.49 -6.21 3.97
C THR A 23 6.74 -7.02 4.30
N ASN A 24 7.91 -6.36 4.33
CA ASN A 24 9.20 -6.92 4.73
C ASN A 24 9.50 -8.24 4.00
N ALA A 25 9.11 -8.35 2.72
CA ALA A 25 9.00 -9.56 1.88
C ALA A 25 9.82 -10.78 2.35
N GLY A 26 9.32 -11.38 3.42
CA GLY A 26 9.63 -12.69 3.99
C GLY A 26 8.29 -13.35 4.33
N ILE A 27 7.28 -13.10 3.49
CA ILE A 27 5.96 -13.69 3.63
C ILE A 27 6.11 -15.16 3.24
N ASP A 28 5.93 -16.05 4.23
CA ASP A 28 5.47 -17.40 3.97
C ASP A 28 4.20 -17.26 3.13
N ALA A 29 4.33 -17.52 1.83
CA ALA A 29 3.22 -17.70 0.93
C ALA A 29 2.39 -18.87 1.42
N LYS A 30 1.56 -18.65 2.45
CA LYS A 30 0.45 -19.55 2.73
C LYS A 30 -0.49 -19.39 1.56
N ASN A 31 -0.38 -20.36 0.64
CA ASN A 31 -1.23 -20.56 -0.51
C ASN A 31 -2.70 -20.45 -0.08
N PHE A 32 -3.29 -19.26 -0.22
CA PHE A 32 -4.73 -19.12 -0.22
C PHE A 32 -5.21 -19.64 -1.59
N PRO A 33 -6.03 -20.70 -1.67
CA PRO A 33 -6.11 -21.53 -2.88
C PRO A 33 -6.85 -20.92 -4.08
N PHE A 34 -7.08 -19.61 -4.13
CA PHE A 34 -8.05 -19.00 -5.07
C PHE A 34 -7.70 -17.62 -5.64
N CYS A 35 -6.42 -17.21 -5.66
CA CYS A 35 -6.06 -15.87 -6.13
C CYS A 35 -5.71 -15.86 -7.63
N THR A 36 -6.71 -15.59 -8.47
CA THR A 36 -6.53 -15.29 -9.91
C THR A 36 -6.13 -13.83 -10.10
N ILE A 37 -4.90 -13.56 -10.55
CA ILE A 37 -4.37 -12.26 -11.02
C ILE A 37 -4.72 -11.09 -10.08
N GLU A 38 -4.38 -11.23 -8.79
CA GLU A 38 -4.73 -10.25 -7.75
C GLU A 38 -3.68 -9.13 -7.62
N PRO A 39 -4.09 -7.91 -7.21
CA PRO A 39 -3.16 -6.87 -6.79
C PRO A 39 -2.20 -7.39 -5.71
N ASN A 40 -0.97 -6.86 -5.64
CA ASN A 40 -0.03 -7.31 -4.62
C ASN A 40 -0.59 -6.95 -3.25
N THR A 41 -0.99 -7.96 -2.47
CA THR A 41 -1.43 -7.79 -1.09
C THR A 41 -0.37 -8.25 -0.12
N GLY A 42 -0.33 -7.66 1.07
CA GLY A 42 0.63 -8.03 2.10
C GLY A 42 0.10 -7.73 3.50
N ILE A 43 0.38 -8.64 4.43
CA ILE A 43 -0.06 -8.55 5.81
C ILE A 43 1.05 -7.93 6.65
N VAL A 44 0.70 -6.92 7.43
CA VAL A 44 1.61 -6.22 8.34
C VAL A 44 1.11 -6.34 9.77
N TYR A 45 1.98 -6.77 10.68
CA TYR A 45 1.67 -6.82 12.10
C TYR A 45 1.71 -5.43 12.70
N MET A 46 0.65 -5.06 13.41
CA MET A 46 0.57 -3.74 14.02
C MET A 46 1.36 -3.70 15.32
N PRO A 47 2.30 -2.75 15.49
CA PRO A 47 3.01 -2.57 16.74
C PRO A 47 2.04 -2.10 17.83
N ASP A 48 2.03 -2.82 18.96
CA ASP A 48 1.26 -2.44 20.14
C ASP A 48 2.12 -2.62 21.41
N PRO A 49 2.70 -1.54 21.95
CA PRO A 49 3.53 -1.62 23.15
C PRO A 49 2.81 -2.19 24.39
N ARG A 50 1.46 -2.13 24.40
CA ARG A 50 0.66 -2.69 25.50
C ARG A 50 0.65 -4.20 25.44
N LEU A 51 0.63 -4.77 24.24
CA LEU A 51 0.71 -6.22 24.05
C LEU A 51 2.05 -6.76 24.55
N ASP A 52 3.13 -6.04 24.28
CA ASP A 52 4.47 -6.38 24.76
C ASP A 52 4.55 -6.32 26.30
N ALA A 53 3.98 -5.26 26.89
CA ALA A 53 3.92 -5.11 28.35
C ALA A 53 3.14 -6.25 29.02
N LEU A 54 2.01 -6.66 28.43
CA LEU A 54 1.22 -7.80 28.92
C LEU A 54 1.98 -9.12 28.76
N ALA A 55 2.65 -9.33 27.63
CA ALA A 55 3.45 -10.53 27.38
C ALA A 55 4.57 -10.68 28.42
N ALA A 56 5.19 -9.57 28.85
CA ALA A 56 6.21 -9.57 29.89
C ALA A 56 5.67 -9.98 31.28
N ILE A 57 4.41 -9.65 31.59
CA ILE A 57 3.75 -9.99 32.86
C ILE A 57 3.29 -11.45 32.87
N VAL A 58 2.55 -11.85 31.83
CA VAL A 58 1.79 -13.11 31.81
C VAL A 58 2.61 -14.27 31.23
N LYS A 59 3.67 -13.97 30.46
CA LYS A 59 4.55 -14.95 29.79
C LYS A 59 3.78 -16.03 29.02
N PRO A 60 2.95 -15.64 28.04
CA PRO A 60 2.15 -16.59 27.29
C PRO A 60 3.03 -17.46 26.39
N GLU A 61 2.52 -18.62 25.97
CA GLU A 61 3.18 -19.49 24.99
C GLU A 61 3.41 -18.77 23.65
N ARG A 62 2.51 -17.85 23.28
CA ARG A 62 2.60 -17.05 22.06
C ARG A 62 1.96 -15.67 22.22
N VAL A 63 2.51 -14.69 21.50
CA VAL A 63 1.93 -13.34 21.36
C VAL A 63 1.36 -13.22 19.96
N LEU A 64 0.09 -12.81 19.85
CA LEU A 64 -0.61 -12.67 18.57
C LEU A 64 -0.99 -11.20 18.36
N PRO A 65 -0.16 -10.43 17.62
CA PRO A 65 -0.51 -9.05 17.27
C PRO A 65 -1.67 -9.00 16.28
N THR A 66 -2.38 -7.87 16.27
CA THR A 66 -3.37 -7.60 15.21
C THR A 66 -2.67 -7.34 13.89
N THR A 67 -3.38 -7.58 12.79
CA THR A 67 -2.84 -7.47 11.44
C THR A 67 -3.61 -6.45 10.62
N MET A 68 -2.91 -5.76 9.74
CA MET A 68 -3.47 -4.90 8.69
C MET A 68 -3.06 -5.44 7.33
N GLU A 69 -3.96 -5.42 6.37
CA GLU A 69 -3.66 -5.77 4.98
C GLU A 69 -3.36 -4.50 4.19
N PHE A 70 -2.24 -4.49 3.48
CA PHE A 70 -1.91 -3.46 2.50
C PHE A 70 -2.09 -4.01 1.10
N VAL A 71 -2.67 -3.20 0.22
CA VAL A 71 -2.89 -3.52 -1.19
C VAL A 71 -2.12 -2.52 -2.03
N ASP A 72 -1.17 -3.00 -2.84
CA ASP A 72 -0.47 -2.14 -3.79
C ASP A 72 -1.35 -1.91 -5.03
N ILE A 73 -1.95 -0.72 -5.13
CA ILE A 73 -2.81 -0.38 -6.26
C ILE A 73 -1.95 0.25 -7.36
N ALA A 74 -2.11 -0.18 -8.62
CA ALA A 74 -1.31 0.29 -9.75
C ALA A 74 -1.36 1.82 -9.92
N GLY A 75 -0.28 2.47 -10.35
CA GLY A 75 -0.18 3.94 -10.33
C GLY A 75 -1.25 4.67 -11.14
N LEU A 76 -1.80 5.76 -10.59
CA LEU A 76 -2.72 6.66 -11.28
C LEU A 76 -1.95 7.51 -12.29
N VAL A 77 -2.43 7.54 -13.53
CA VAL A 77 -2.02 8.53 -14.53
C VAL A 77 -3.15 9.55 -14.66
N ALA A 78 -2.81 10.82 -14.78
CA ALA A 78 -3.78 11.88 -15.01
C ALA A 78 -4.67 11.52 -16.21
N GLY A 79 -6.00 11.53 -16.02
CA GLY A 79 -6.96 11.14 -17.07
C GLY A 79 -7.50 9.72 -16.98
N ALA A 80 -7.10 8.91 -15.99
CA ALA A 80 -7.67 7.57 -15.75
C ALA A 80 -9.21 7.57 -15.62
N SER A 81 -9.82 8.67 -15.17
CA SER A 81 -11.27 8.84 -15.05
C SER A 81 -11.98 9.19 -16.37
N LYS A 82 -11.25 9.51 -17.45
CA LYS A 82 -11.80 9.90 -18.76
C LYS A 82 -11.97 8.73 -19.73
N GLY A 83 -11.71 7.49 -19.29
CA GLY A 83 -11.94 6.29 -20.09
C GLY A 83 -10.79 5.89 -21.03
N GLU A 84 -9.68 6.64 -21.03
CA GLU A 84 -8.46 6.26 -21.75
C GLU A 84 -7.65 5.25 -20.90
N GLY A 85 -8.11 3.99 -20.82
CA GLY A 85 -7.32 2.87 -20.27
C GLY A 85 -7.87 2.14 -19.04
N LEU A 86 -6.97 1.54 -18.24
CA LEU A 86 -7.23 0.69 -17.05
C LEU A 86 -7.84 1.41 -15.83
N GLY A 87 -8.22 2.68 -15.95
CA GLY A 87 -8.65 3.52 -14.82
C GLY A 87 -9.88 3.02 -14.07
N ASN A 88 -10.85 2.39 -14.76
CA ASN A 88 -12.04 1.84 -14.10
C ASN A 88 -11.73 0.60 -13.24
N GLN A 89 -10.79 -0.26 -13.68
CA GLN A 89 -10.36 -1.42 -12.87
C GLN A 89 -9.59 -0.94 -11.63
N PHE A 90 -8.80 0.12 -11.78
CA PHE A 90 -8.12 0.76 -10.66
C PHE A 90 -9.09 1.37 -9.63
N LEU A 91 -10.10 2.12 -10.08
CA LEU A 91 -11.12 2.69 -9.20
C LEU A 91 -11.97 1.61 -8.51
N ALA A 92 -12.17 0.45 -9.14
CA ALA A 92 -12.80 -0.70 -8.52
C ALA A 92 -11.94 -1.23 -7.34
N ASN A 93 -10.63 -1.40 -7.54
CA ASN A 93 -9.72 -1.84 -6.47
C ASN A 93 -9.68 -0.87 -5.29
N ILE A 94 -9.72 0.45 -5.54
CA ILE A 94 -9.82 1.45 -4.45
C ILE A 94 -11.11 1.26 -3.65
N ARG A 95 -12.25 1.02 -4.32
CA ARG A 95 -13.55 0.86 -3.64
C ARG A 95 -13.62 -0.37 -2.73
N GLU A 96 -12.73 -1.33 -2.93
CA GLU A 96 -12.62 -2.53 -2.10
C GLU A 96 -11.75 -2.33 -0.85
N THR A 97 -11.10 -1.16 -0.72
CA THR A 97 -10.28 -0.81 0.45
C THR A 97 -11.05 0.02 1.48
N ASP A 98 -10.72 -0.16 2.76
CA ASP A 98 -11.30 0.61 3.87
C ASP A 98 -10.64 1.99 4.03
N ALA A 99 -9.39 2.12 3.60
CA ALA A 99 -8.62 3.36 3.65
C ALA A 99 -7.60 3.46 2.52
N ILE A 100 -7.23 4.69 2.19
CA ILE A 100 -6.23 4.99 1.15
C ILE A 100 -5.00 5.63 1.80
N ALA A 101 -3.82 5.09 1.50
CA ALA A 101 -2.53 5.68 1.81
C ALA A 101 -1.91 6.26 0.52
N GLN A 102 -1.95 7.59 0.38
CA GLN A 102 -1.39 8.27 -0.79
C GLN A 102 0.10 8.57 -0.59
N VAL A 103 0.93 8.01 -1.47
CA VAL A 103 2.37 8.26 -1.53
C VAL A 103 2.63 9.45 -2.45
N VAL A 104 3.23 10.50 -1.87
CA VAL A 104 3.54 11.75 -2.56
C VAL A 104 5.06 11.92 -2.59
N ARG A 105 5.62 12.21 -3.76
CA ARG A 105 7.06 12.40 -3.93
C ARG A 105 7.48 13.76 -3.40
N CYS A 106 8.33 13.77 -2.37
CA CYS A 106 8.92 14.97 -1.77
C CYS A 106 10.46 14.95 -1.82
N PHE A 107 11.04 14.29 -2.83
CA PHE A 107 12.49 14.17 -3.00
C PHE A 107 12.89 14.36 -4.46
N ASP A 108 14.03 15.03 -4.66
CA ASP A 108 14.68 15.20 -5.95
C ASP A 108 15.66 14.05 -6.20
N ASP A 109 15.64 13.51 -7.42
CA ASP A 109 16.56 12.47 -7.88
C ASP A 109 16.68 12.58 -9.41
N ASP A 110 17.90 12.86 -9.88
CA ASP A 110 18.21 13.10 -11.29
C ASP A 110 18.04 11.82 -12.15
N ASP A 111 18.08 10.64 -11.54
CA ASP A 111 17.90 9.36 -12.21
C ASP A 111 16.41 8.96 -12.31
N ILE A 112 15.50 9.71 -11.67
CA ILE A 112 14.07 9.37 -11.59
C ILE A 112 13.20 10.47 -12.19
N VAL A 113 12.67 10.19 -13.39
CA VAL A 113 11.77 11.11 -14.10
C VAL A 113 10.37 11.14 -13.45
N HIS A 114 9.92 12.34 -13.09
CA HIS A 114 8.54 12.59 -12.65
C HIS A 114 7.60 12.73 -13.86
N VAL A 115 6.36 12.23 -13.76
CA VAL A 115 5.40 12.20 -14.88
C VAL A 115 5.10 13.60 -15.44
N ALA A 116 5.06 14.61 -14.57
CA ALA A 116 4.84 16.00 -14.97
C ALA A 116 6.11 16.74 -15.39
N GLY A 117 7.28 16.08 -15.41
CA GLY A 117 8.59 16.70 -15.70
C GLY A 117 9.11 17.65 -14.60
N LYS A 118 8.33 17.86 -13.55
CA LYS A 118 8.64 18.65 -12.34
C LYS A 118 8.10 17.92 -11.13
N ILE A 119 8.81 17.96 -10.01
CA ILE A 119 8.33 17.50 -8.71
C ILE A 119 7.51 18.61 -8.07
N ASP A 120 6.23 18.35 -7.81
CA ASP A 120 5.30 19.29 -7.18
C ASP A 120 4.29 18.52 -6.30
N PRO A 121 4.62 18.30 -5.01
CA PRO A 121 3.81 17.48 -4.12
C PRO A 121 2.34 17.91 -4.03
N LEU A 122 2.07 19.22 -4.07
CA LEU A 122 0.71 19.75 -3.97
C LEU A 122 -0.09 19.48 -5.24
N ALA A 123 0.53 19.63 -6.41
CA ALA A 123 -0.10 19.27 -7.66
C ALA A 123 -0.39 17.76 -7.72
N ASP A 124 0.55 16.93 -7.26
CA ASP A 124 0.38 15.47 -7.22
C ASP A 124 -0.79 15.04 -6.33
N ILE A 125 -0.95 15.71 -5.17
CA ILE A 125 -2.10 15.49 -4.29
C ILE A 125 -3.41 15.81 -5.01
N GLN A 126 -3.47 16.89 -5.79
CA GLN A 126 -4.69 17.31 -6.48
C GLN A 126 -5.08 16.42 -7.67
N VAL A 127 -4.16 15.62 -8.20
CA VAL A 127 -4.43 14.73 -9.35
C VAL A 127 -5.24 13.49 -8.97
N ILE A 128 -5.11 13.03 -7.72
CA ILE A 128 -5.68 11.78 -7.20
C ILE A 128 -6.96 12.09 -6.41
#